data_AF-A0A367ZLC8-F1
#
_entry.id   AF-A0A367ZLC8-F1
#
_cell.length_a   1.000
_cell.length_b   1.000
_cell.length_c   1.000
_cell.angle_alpha   90.00
_cell.angle_beta   90.00
_cell.angle_gamma   90.00
#
_symmetry.space_group_name_H-M   'P 1'
#
loop_
_entity.id
_entity.type
_entity.pdbx_description
1 polymer ?
#
loop_
_entity_poly.entity_id
_entity_poly.type
_entity_poly.pdbx_seq_one_letter_code
_entity_poly.pdbx_strand_id
1 'polypeptide(L)'
;MRKVLAAMVAGCLVLGGPVWAKGPKAGGSGGCGKGKGGEVQAFKKEQKSERQEFRAGQKSERQEFKKSLEGKSPEERKKAMQEFNQKQRAERQAFHAQRRAENLAFLRERLGQNPKLTEDQRKQILAAFEASQNEWTGFGKKYQQRITAFMEKLGADQSMTPEQCQAAIKDFFAGLQKEREADRAKKQQEPSASPDASTPSAAPAGNAPAAPTPAGDDSADDD
;
A
#
# COMPACT_ATOMS: atom_id res chain seq x y z
N MET A 1 44.09 -12.59 7.02
CA MET A 1 43.11 -13.17 6.08
C MET A 1 41.88 -13.61 6.86
N ARG A 2 40.78 -12.84 6.82
CA ARG A 2 39.57 -13.10 7.62
C ARG A 2 38.53 -13.78 6.71
N LYS A 3 38.17 -15.02 7.05
CA LYS A 3 37.14 -15.80 6.39
C LYS A 3 35.77 -15.20 6.74
N VAL A 4 35.04 -14.74 5.73
CA VAL A 4 33.65 -14.29 5.85
C VAL A 4 32.77 -15.54 5.85
N LEU A 5 32.18 -15.85 7.00
CA LEU A 5 31.20 -16.92 7.15
C LEU A 5 29.82 -16.39 6.71
N ALA A 6 29.34 -16.93 5.61
CA ALA A 6 27.99 -16.76 5.11
C ALA A 6 27.00 -17.47 6.05
N ALA A 7 26.13 -16.71 6.71
CA ALA A 7 24.99 -17.27 7.41
C ALA A 7 23.82 -17.42 6.43
N MET A 8 23.59 -18.66 5.99
CA MET A 8 22.37 -19.08 5.30
C MET A 8 21.15 -18.84 6.21
N VAL A 9 20.16 -18.12 5.70
CA VAL A 9 18.81 -18.09 6.28
C VAL A 9 18.10 -19.36 5.82
N ALA A 10 18.17 -20.39 6.65
CA ALA A 10 17.38 -21.61 6.49
C ALA A 10 15.93 -21.31 6.92
N GLY A 11 14.99 -21.70 6.05
CA GLY A 11 13.57 -21.47 6.23
C GLY A 11 12.99 -22.17 7.45
N CYS A 12 12.22 -21.43 8.23
CA CYS A 12 11.29 -22.01 9.20
C CYS A 12 9.96 -22.29 8.50
N LEU A 13 9.79 -23.56 8.12
CA LEU A 13 8.50 -24.22 8.00
C LEU A 13 7.80 -24.15 9.38
N VAL A 14 6.64 -23.49 9.47
CA VAL A 14 5.72 -23.68 10.60
C VAL A 14 4.36 -24.10 10.06
N LEU A 15 4.14 -25.41 10.17
CA LEU A 15 2.84 -26.07 10.14
C LEU A 15 2.08 -25.74 11.44
N GLY A 16 0.78 -25.45 11.35
CA GLY A 16 -0.20 -25.89 12.36
C GLY A 16 -0.94 -24.84 13.22
N GLY A 17 -2.14 -24.44 12.76
CA GLY A 17 -3.37 -24.31 13.57
C GLY A 17 -3.79 -22.91 14.10
N PRO A 18 -5.06 -22.70 14.53
CA PRO A 18 -6.26 -23.55 14.43
C PRO A 18 -7.42 -22.94 13.60
N VAL A 19 -8.27 -23.83 13.10
CA VAL A 19 -9.56 -23.56 12.47
C VAL A 19 -10.54 -23.08 13.56
N TRP A 20 -11.01 -21.83 13.46
CA TRP A 20 -12.22 -21.38 14.15
C TRP A 20 -13.36 -21.24 13.15
N ALA A 21 -14.13 -22.31 13.06
CA ALA A 21 -15.46 -22.32 12.51
C ALA A 21 -16.44 -21.71 13.52
N LYS A 22 -17.18 -20.67 13.13
CA LYS A 22 -18.52 -20.39 13.70
C LYS A 22 -19.38 -19.58 12.74
N GLY A 23 -20.24 -20.31 12.02
CA GLY A 23 -21.66 -19.97 11.82
C GLY A 23 -22.05 -19.01 10.70
N PRO A 24 -23.00 -19.39 9.82
CA PRO A 24 -23.55 -18.52 8.79
C PRO A 24 -24.69 -17.67 9.37
N LYS A 25 -24.79 -16.40 8.94
CA LYS A 25 -26.06 -15.68 8.98
C LYS A 25 -26.27 -15.02 7.62
N ALA A 26 -27.06 -15.72 6.81
CA ALA A 26 -27.66 -15.18 5.60
C ALA A 26 -28.73 -14.16 5.99
N GLY A 27 -28.70 -13.01 5.32
CA GLY A 27 -29.72 -11.96 5.37
C GLY A 27 -29.40 -11.00 4.23
N GLY A 28 -29.99 -11.24 3.06
CA GLY A 28 -29.66 -10.53 1.83
C GLY A 28 -30.42 -9.22 1.67
N SER A 29 -29.80 -8.28 0.97
CA SER A 29 -30.44 -7.49 -0.09
C SER A 29 -29.36 -6.82 -0.96
N GLY A 30 -29.64 -6.68 -2.26
CA GLY A 30 -28.89 -5.79 -3.16
C GLY A 30 -27.76 -6.44 -3.97
N GLY A 31 -28.11 -7.01 -5.12
CA GLY A 31 -27.15 -7.55 -6.08
C GLY A 31 -26.19 -6.50 -6.64
N CYS A 32 -24.89 -6.71 -6.43
CA CYS A 32 -23.83 -6.23 -7.30
C CYS A 32 -22.60 -7.16 -7.13
N GLY A 33 -22.28 -7.96 -8.15
CA GLY A 33 -20.94 -8.53 -8.36
C GLY A 33 -20.48 -9.72 -7.49
N LYS A 34 -21.25 -10.80 -7.38
CA LYS A 34 -20.74 -12.09 -6.87
C LYS A 34 -19.82 -12.74 -7.92
N GLY A 35 -18.50 -12.59 -7.77
CA GLY A 35 -17.53 -13.36 -8.56
C GLY A 35 -16.09 -12.84 -8.51
N LYS A 36 -15.89 -11.51 -8.48
CA LYS A 36 -14.54 -10.91 -8.56
C LYS A 36 -13.93 -10.45 -7.22
N GLY A 37 -14.65 -10.62 -6.11
CA GLY A 37 -14.23 -10.17 -4.78
C GLY A 37 -13.33 -11.14 -4.00
N GLY A 38 -13.34 -12.43 -4.35
CA GLY A 38 -12.61 -13.47 -3.60
C GLY A 38 -11.09 -13.30 -3.67
N GLU A 39 -10.56 -13.11 -4.87
CA GLU A 39 -9.12 -12.94 -5.10
C GLU A 39 -8.58 -11.62 -4.53
N VAL A 40 -9.37 -10.52 -4.56
CA VAL A 40 -8.98 -9.27 -3.86
C VAL A 40 -8.90 -9.49 -2.35
N GLN A 41 -9.84 -10.25 -1.77
CA GLN A 41 -9.79 -10.57 -0.35
C GLN A 41 -8.63 -11.50 0.00
N ALA A 42 -8.33 -12.48 -0.86
CA ALA A 42 -7.18 -13.38 -0.70
C ALA A 42 -5.86 -12.58 -0.71
N PHE A 43 -5.66 -11.74 -1.73
CA PHE A 43 -4.51 -10.85 -1.82
C PHE A 43 -4.38 -9.98 -0.55
N LYS A 44 -5.46 -9.31 -0.13
CA LYS A 44 -5.45 -8.50 1.11
C LYS A 44 -5.11 -9.29 2.38
N LYS A 45 -5.50 -10.57 2.46
CA LYS A 45 -5.19 -11.44 3.60
C LYS A 45 -3.72 -11.82 3.60
N GLU A 46 -3.18 -12.24 2.46
CA GLU A 46 -1.75 -12.54 2.26
C GLU A 46 -0.89 -11.30 2.60
N GLN A 47 -1.27 -10.14 2.07
CA GLN A 47 -0.66 -8.87 2.44
C GLN A 47 -0.63 -8.58 3.94
N LYS A 48 -1.66 -9.04 4.66
CA LYS A 48 -1.77 -8.82 6.10
C LYS A 48 -0.88 -9.81 6.86
N SER A 49 -0.83 -11.08 6.46
CA SER A 49 0.04 -12.09 7.09
C SER A 49 1.50 -11.74 6.90
N GLU A 50 1.94 -11.41 5.69
CA GLU A 50 3.33 -11.01 5.43
C GLU A 50 3.77 -9.82 6.29
N ARG A 51 2.90 -8.82 6.46
CA ARG A 51 3.18 -7.67 7.33
C ARG A 51 3.28 -8.07 8.80
N GLN A 52 2.49 -9.03 9.24
CA GLN A 52 2.55 -9.53 10.61
C GLN A 52 3.84 -10.32 10.84
N GLU A 53 4.21 -11.20 9.90
CA GLU A 53 5.44 -11.98 9.92
C GLU A 53 6.68 -11.08 9.90
N PHE A 54 6.73 -10.11 8.99
CA PHE A 54 7.82 -9.14 8.92
C PHE A 54 7.97 -8.35 10.24
N ARG A 55 6.86 -7.93 10.85
CA ARG A 55 6.89 -7.25 12.15
C ARG A 55 7.34 -8.15 13.29
N ALA A 56 6.91 -9.42 13.28
CA ALA A 56 7.32 -10.39 14.27
C ALA A 56 8.83 -10.67 14.18
N GLY A 57 9.35 -10.86 12.96
CA GLY A 57 10.79 -11.03 12.70
C GLY A 57 11.62 -9.83 13.15
N GLN A 58 11.23 -8.61 12.79
CA GLN A 58 11.93 -7.40 13.27
C GLN A 58 11.90 -7.25 14.80
N LYS A 59 10.84 -7.74 15.45
CA LYS A 59 10.75 -7.74 16.92
C LYS A 59 11.70 -8.76 17.54
N SER A 60 11.77 -9.98 17.02
CA SER A 60 12.70 -11.01 17.51
C SER A 60 14.15 -10.60 17.28
N GLU A 61 14.49 -10.15 16.08
CA GLU A 61 15.82 -9.63 15.74
C GLU A 61 16.26 -8.51 16.70
N ARG A 62 15.36 -7.57 17.02
CA ARG A 62 15.65 -6.50 17.98
C ARG A 62 15.88 -7.04 19.39
N GLN A 63 15.13 -8.06 19.82
CA GLN A 63 15.31 -8.66 21.14
C GLN A 63 16.65 -9.40 21.24
N GLU A 64 17.00 -10.19 20.23
CA GLU A 64 18.29 -10.87 20.13
C GLU A 64 19.45 -9.87 20.07
N PHE A 65 19.30 -8.82 19.26
CA PHE A 65 20.28 -7.76 19.17
C PHE A 65 20.49 -7.09 20.53
N LYS A 66 19.43 -6.77 21.29
CA LYS A 66 19.56 -6.20 22.64
C LYS A 66 20.35 -7.11 23.58
N LYS A 67 20.07 -8.42 23.60
CA LYS A 67 20.84 -9.40 24.37
C LYS A 67 22.31 -9.41 23.98
N SER A 68 22.60 -9.28 22.68
CA SER A 68 23.98 -9.19 22.17
C SER A 68 24.76 -7.94 22.61
N LEU A 69 24.10 -6.95 23.24
CA LEU A 69 24.73 -5.72 23.75
C LEU A 69 25.03 -5.77 25.25
N GLU A 70 24.62 -6.82 25.94
CA GLU A 70 24.95 -7.06 27.34
C GLU A 70 26.46 -7.27 27.48
N GLY A 71 27.08 -6.63 28.47
CA GLY A 71 28.53 -6.68 28.69
C GLY A 71 29.40 -5.84 27.75
N LYS A 72 28.86 -5.26 26.67
CA LYS A 72 29.62 -4.36 25.79
C LYS A 72 29.85 -2.99 26.43
N SER A 73 31.00 -2.38 26.12
CA SER A 73 31.31 -1.00 26.53
C SER A 73 30.31 0.00 25.90
N PRO A 74 30.13 1.21 26.48
CA PRO A 74 29.22 2.22 25.94
C PRO A 74 29.52 2.61 24.49
N GLU A 75 30.80 2.70 24.11
CA GLU A 75 31.23 3.08 22.76
C GLU A 75 30.92 1.98 21.73
N GLU A 76 31.24 0.72 22.05
CA GLU A 76 30.92 -0.43 21.20
C GLU A 76 29.41 -0.61 21.07
N ARG A 77 28.66 -0.39 22.15
CA ARG A 77 27.20 -0.42 22.14
C ARG A 77 26.62 0.64 21.21
N LYS A 78 27.15 1.87 21.26
CA LYS A 78 26.73 2.97 20.37
C LYS A 78 26.99 2.61 18.91
N LYS A 79 28.18 2.13 18.58
CA LYS A 79 28.54 1.74 17.21
C LYS A 79 27.67 0.58 16.70
N ALA A 80 27.53 -0.48 17.48
CA ALA A 80 26.68 -1.62 17.12
C ALA A 80 25.21 -1.21 16.92
N MET A 81 24.69 -0.31 17.76
CA MET A 81 23.34 0.23 17.63
C MET A 81 23.15 1.02 16.33
N GLN A 82 24.14 1.82 15.94
CA GLN A 82 24.11 2.57 14.68
C GLN A 82 24.07 1.63 13.47
N GLU A 83 24.96 0.63 13.43
CA GLU A 83 25.01 -0.37 12.36
C GLU A 83 23.70 -1.17 12.26
N PHE A 84 23.18 -1.64 13.40
CA PHE A 84 21.90 -2.36 13.45
C PHE A 84 20.74 -1.50 12.96
N ASN A 85 20.67 -0.23 13.37
CA ASN A 85 19.61 0.68 12.94
C ASN A 85 19.70 0.98 11.43
N GLN A 86 20.90 1.10 10.87
CA GLN A 86 21.10 1.27 9.43
C GLN A 86 20.63 0.03 8.66
N LYS A 87 21.03 -1.17 9.11
CA LYS A 87 20.60 -2.44 8.51
C LYS A 87 19.07 -2.58 8.53
N GLN A 88 18.45 -2.38 9.68
CA GLN A 88 17.00 -2.45 9.84
C GLN A 88 16.26 -1.40 9.01
N ARG A 89 16.86 -0.22 8.81
CA ARG A 89 16.30 0.80 7.91
C ARG A 89 16.32 0.32 6.46
N ALA A 90 17.44 -0.24 6.00
CA ALA A 90 17.58 -0.77 4.65
C ALA A 90 16.59 -1.93 4.40
N GLU A 91 16.47 -2.86 5.35
CA GLU A 91 15.52 -3.98 5.29
C GLU A 91 14.06 -3.49 5.16
N ARG A 92 13.65 -2.53 6.01
CA ARG A 92 12.31 -1.94 5.91
C ARG A 92 12.08 -1.23 4.57
N GLN A 93 13.08 -0.53 4.06
CA GLN A 93 12.99 0.12 2.76
C GLN A 93 12.82 -0.91 1.63
N ALA A 94 13.61 -2.00 1.65
CA ALA A 94 13.50 -3.08 0.69
C ALA A 94 12.14 -3.77 0.75
N PHE A 95 11.66 -4.13 1.95
CA PHE A 95 10.34 -4.70 2.15
C PHE A 95 9.24 -3.80 1.58
N HIS A 96 9.24 -2.51 1.90
CA HIS A 96 8.25 -1.58 1.36
C HIS A 96 8.37 -1.36 -0.14
N ALA A 97 9.57 -1.39 -0.71
CA ALA A 97 9.77 -1.29 -2.16
C ALA A 97 9.19 -2.52 -2.89
N GLN A 98 9.48 -3.73 -2.40
CA GLN A 98 8.92 -4.97 -2.95
C GLN A 98 7.39 -4.95 -2.91
N ARG A 99 6.82 -4.59 -1.77
CA ARG A 99 5.37 -4.49 -1.57
C ARG A 99 4.70 -3.49 -2.52
N ARG A 100 5.37 -2.39 -2.82
CA ARG A 100 4.89 -1.42 -3.82
C ARG A 100 4.86 -2.03 -5.21
N ALA A 101 5.92 -2.77 -5.59
CA ALA A 101 5.98 -3.46 -6.87
C ALA A 101 4.89 -4.53 -7.01
N GLU A 102 4.66 -5.35 -5.98
CA GLU A 102 3.58 -6.35 -5.94
C GLU A 102 2.19 -5.71 -6.09
N ASN A 103 1.92 -4.64 -5.34
CA ASN A 103 0.66 -3.89 -5.45
C ASN A 103 0.41 -3.39 -6.87
N LEU A 104 1.47 -2.89 -7.51
CA LEU A 104 1.38 -2.35 -8.85
C LEU A 104 1.17 -3.44 -9.90
N ALA A 105 1.87 -4.56 -9.75
CA ALA A 105 1.68 -5.74 -10.60
C ALA A 105 0.24 -6.26 -10.51
N PHE A 106 -0.29 -6.42 -9.28
CA PHE A 106 -1.67 -6.84 -9.04
C PHE A 106 -2.68 -5.84 -9.65
N LEU A 107 -2.44 -4.54 -9.50
CA LEU A 107 -3.30 -3.51 -10.10
C LEU A 107 -3.26 -3.56 -11.64
N ARG A 108 -2.07 -3.71 -12.23
CA ARG A 108 -1.90 -3.81 -13.69
C ARG A 108 -2.64 -5.02 -14.25
N GLU A 109 -2.51 -6.18 -13.61
CA GLU A 109 -3.23 -7.39 -14.00
C GLU A 109 -4.74 -7.18 -13.96
N ARG A 110 -5.25 -6.62 -12.85
CA ARG A 110 -6.68 -6.34 -12.66
C ARG A 110 -7.24 -5.37 -13.69
N LEU A 111 -6.48 -4.33 -14.01
CA LEU A 111 -6.86 -3.37 -15.03
C LEU A 111 -6.87 -4.03 -16.41
N GLY A 112 -5.87 -4.86 -16.74
CA GLY A 112 -5.81 -5.61 -18.00
C GLY A 112 -7.01 -6.55 -18.22
N GLN A 113 -7.53 -7.15 -17.15
CA GLN A 113 -8.73 -8.00 -17.19
C GLN A 113 -10.06 -7.22 -17.24
N ASN A 114 -10.03 -5.88 -17.29
CA ASN A 114 -11.23 -5.05 -17.31
C ASN A 114 -11.54 -4.55 -18.74
N PRO A 115 -12.52 -5.16 -19.44
CA PRO A 115 -12.85 -4.77 -20.81
C PRO A 115 -13.59 -3.43 -20.89
N LYS A 116 -14.05 -2.88 -19.76
CA LYS A 116 -14.77 -1.59 -19.70
C LYS A 116 -13.84 -0.38 -19.73
N LEU A 117 -12.53 -0.60 -19.60
CA LEU A 117 -11.54 0.46 -19.60
C LEU A 117 -10.78 0.46 -20.92
N THR A 118 -10.53 1.64 -21.46
CA THR A 118 -9.60 1.82 -22.58
C THR A 118 -8.15 1.68 -22.09
N GLU A 119 -7.21 1.50 -23.01
CA GLU A 119 -5.79 1.43 -22.64
C GLU A 119 -5.31 2.73 -21.97
N ASP A 120 -5.77 3.87 -22.47
CA ASP A 120 -5.42 5.19 -21.91
C ASP A 120 -5.96 5.36 -20.49
N GLN A 121 -7.20 4.94 -20.22
CA GLN A 121 -7.77 4.95 -18.88
C GLN A 121 -6.97 4.06 -17.92
N ARG A 122 -6.53 2.87 -18.37
CA ARG A 122 -5.67 1.99 -17.55
C ARG A 122 -4.32 2.65 -17.23
N LYS A 123 -3.69 3.29 -18.22
CA LYS A 123 -2.44 4.03 -18.04
C LYS A 123 -2.60 5.18 -17.04
N GLN A 124 -3.67 5.96 -17.14
CA GLN A 124 -3.96 7.05 -16.21
C GLN A 124 -4.16 6.55 -14.77
N ILE A 125 -4.89 5.46 -14.57
CA ILE A 125 -5.09 4.88 -13.23
C ILE A 125 -3.75 4.40 -12.63
N LEU A 126 -2.91 3.72 -13.43
CA LEU A 126 -1.58 3.29 -12.98
C LEU A 126 -0.69 4.49 -12.64
N ALA A 127 -0.65 5.52 -13.47
CA ALA A 127 0.12 6.73 -13.23
C ALA A 127 -0.34 7.47 -11.96
N ALA A 128 -1.65 7.59 -11.75
CA ALA A 128 -2.20 8.19 -10.53
C ALA A 128 -1.82 7.39 -9.27
N PHE A 129 -1.86 6.06 -9.34
CA PHE A 129 -1.45 5.19 -8.25
C PHE A 129 0.05 5.33 -7.91
N GLU A 130 0.91 5.31 -8.94
CA GLU A 130 2.36 5.53 -8.77
C GLU A 130 2.66 6.92 -8.19
N ALA A 131 2.01 7.96 -8.69
CA ALA A 131 2.16 9.33 -8.20
C ALA A 131 1.82 9.42 -6.71
N SER A 132 0.69 8.82 -6.28
CA SER A 132 0.29 8.77 -4.88
C SER A 132 1.31 8.04 -3.99
N GLN A 133 1.87 6.92 -4.46
CA GLN A 133 2.91 6.20 -3.71
C GLN A 133 4.22 6.99 -3.61
N ASN A 134 4.62 7.67 -4.68
CA ASN A 134 5.82 8.50 -4.72
C ASN A 134 5.68 9.71 -3.80
N GLU A 135 4.51 10.34 -3.78
CA GLU A 135 4.20 11.44 -2.88
C GLU A 135 4.31 10.99 -1.41
N TRP A 136 3.69 9.86 -1.06
CA TRP A 136 3.75 9.32 0.31
C TRP A 136 5.19 8.98 0.74
N THR A 137 5.95 8.37 -0.15
CA THR A 137 7.37 8.05 0.10
C THR A 137 8.22 9.32 0.24
N GLY A 138 7.97 10.32 -0.59
CA GLY A 138 8.63 11.62 -0.56
C GLY A 138 8.35 12.37 0.74
N PHE A 139 7.10 12.41 1.18
CA PHE A 139 6.71 13.01 2.47
C PHE A 139 7.43 12.34 3.64
N GLY A 140 7.41 10.99 3.68
CA GLY A 140 8.11 10.23 4.70
C GLY A 140 9.63 10.51 4.72
N LYS A 141 10.26 10.64 3.56
CA LYS A 141 11.69 10.96 3.45
C LYS A 141 12.00 12.37 3.96
N LYS A 142 11.21 13.37 3.58
CA LYS A 142 11.35 14.76 4.05
C LYS A 142 11.22 14.84 5.57
N TYR A 143 10.23 14.17 6.13
CA TYR A 143 10.00 14.13 7.58
C TYR A 143 11.19 13.52 8.34
N GLN A 144 11.72 12.41 7.83
CA GLN A 144 12.92 11.77 8.39
C GLN A 144 14.15 12.67 8.31
N GLN A 145 14.38 13.34 7.17
CA GLN A 145 15.50 14.28 7.02
C GLN A 145 15.42 15.43 8.02
N ARG A 146 14.22 15.99 8.25
CA ARG A 146 14.01 17.04 9.25
C ARG A 146 14.30 16.56 10.66
N ILE A 147 13.85 15.36 11.03
CA ILE A 147 14.16 14.78 12.35
C ILE A 147 15.67 14.58 12.50
N THR A 148 16.34 14.02 11.49
CA THR A 148 17.79 13.80 11.54
C THR A 148 18.53 15.12 11.72
N ALA A 149 18.23 16.12 10.89
CA ALA A 149 18.85 17.45 11.00
C ALA A 149 18.59 18.13 12.36
N PHE A 150 17.37 18.00 12.89
CA PHE A 150 17.03 18.53 14.22
C PHE A 150 17.83 17.86 15.32
N MET A 151 17.94 16.52 15.31
CA MET A 151 18.69 15.77 16.31
C MET A 151 20.20 16.00 16.21
N GLU A 152 20.73 16.16 15.00
CA GLU A 152 22.13 16.55 14.78
C GLU A 152 22.42 17.93 15.35
N LYS A 153 21.54 18.91 15.11
CA LYS A 153 21.65 20.25 15.70
C LYS A 153 21.60 20.21 17.23
N LEU A 154 20.66 19.46 17.79
CA LEU A 154 20.49 19.34 19.24
C LEU A 154 21.67 18.62 19.90
N GLY A 155 22.27 17.63 19.22
CA GLY A 155 23.47 16.96 19.71
C GLY A 155 24.76 17.78 19.59
N ALA A 156 24.80 18.76 18.68
CA ALA A 156 25.93 19.67 18.52
C ALA A 156 25.87 20.85 19.52
N ASP A 157 24.69 21.23 19.99
CA ASP A 157 24.50 22.31 20.94
C ASP A 157 24.71 21.83 22.39
N GLN A 158 25.93 22.02 22.90
CA GLN A 158 26.27 21.67 24.29
C GLN A 158 25.84 22.73 25.30
N SER A 159 25.25 23.86 24.86
CA SER A 159 24.85 24.95 25.75
C SER A 159 23.47 24.77 26.36
N MET A 160 22.66 23.85 25.82
CA MET A 160 21.29 23.61 26.30
C MET A 160 21.26 22.76 27.56
N THR A 161 20.46 23.17 28.54
CA THR A 161 20.17 22.33 29.71
C THR A 161 19.30 21.13 29.32
N PRO A 162 19.26 20.05 30.13
CA PRO A 162 18.37 18.91 29.87
C PRO A 162 16.90 19.32 29.68
N GLU A 163 16.41 20.28 30.46
CA GLU A 163 15.04 20.80 30.39
C GLU A 163 14.80 21.54 29.07
N GLN A 164 15.76 22.35 28.63
CA GLN A 164 15.68 23.06 27.35
C GLN A 164 15.71 22.10 26.16
N CYS A 165 16.57 21.07 26.21
CA CYS A 165 16.61 19.99 25.23
C CYS A 165 15.26 19.27 25.15
N GLN A 166 14.67 18.92 26.30
CA GLN A 166 13.37 18.25 26.35
C GLN A 166 12.24 19.13 25.79
N ALA A 167 12.23 20.42 26.12
CA ALA A 167 11.26 21.38 25.59
C ALA A 167 11.39 21.51 24.07
N ALA A 168 12.62 21.70 23.55
CA ALA A 168 12.87 21.80 22.12
C ALA A 168 12.44 20.54 21.35
N ILE A 169 12.69 19.34 21.90
CA ILE A 169 12.23 18.08 21.34
C ILE A 169 10.70 18.05 21.27
N LYS A 170 10.03 18.39 22.37
CA LYS A 170 8.56 18.39 22.45
C LYS A 170 7.95 19.35 21.43
N ASP A 171 8.47 20.56 21.35
CA ASP A 171 7.98 21.61 20.44
C ASP A 171 8.18 21.22 18.98
N PHE A 172 9.35 20.67 18.64
CA PHE A 172 9.64 20.18 17.30
C PHE A 172 8.64 19.10 16.86
N PHE A 173 8.41 18.09 17.72
CA PHE A 173 7.46 17.02 17.39
C PHE A 173 6.00 17.49 17.38
N ALA A 174 5.61 18.45 18.23
CA ALA A 174 4.29 19.07 18.17
C ALA A 174 4.07 19.85 16.86
N GLY A 175 5.08 20.58 16.39
CA GLY A 175 5.03 21.26 15.09
C GLY A 175 4.87 20.28 13.92
N LEU A 176 5.66 19.21 13.92
CA LEU A 176 5.56 18.16 12.91
C LEU A 176 4.20 17.43 12.91
N GLN A 177 3.57 17.28 14.08
CA GLN A 177 2.22 16.71 14.17
C GLN A 177 1.19 17.63 13.53
N LYS A 178 1.23 18.94 13.82
CA LYS A 178 0.32 19.93 13.23
C LYS A 178 0.43 19.99 11.71
N GLU A 179 1.64 19.96 11.18
CA GLU A 179 1.86 19.91 9.72
C GLU A 179 1.20 18.68 9.09
N ARG A 180 1.34 17.50 9.73
CA ARG A 180 0.72 16.26 9.24
C ARG A 180 -0.80 16.33 9.25
N GLU A 181 -1.39 16.94 10.27
CA GLU A 181 -2.83 17.17 10.37
C GLU A 181 -3.31 18.14 9.28
N ALA A 182 -2.56 19.23 9.04
CA ALA A 182 -2.86 20.19 7.99
C ALA A 182 -2.78 19.56 6.58
N ASP A 183 -1.75 18.76 6.30
CA ASP A 183 -1.64 18.04 5.02
C ASP A 183 -2.76 17.02 4.84
N ARG A 184 -3.19 16.34 5.91
CA ARG A 184 -4.34 15.44 5.86
C ARG A 184 -5.63 16.22 5.58
N ALA A 185 -5.83 17.38 6.20
CA ALA A 185 -7.00 18.22 5.98
C ALA A 185 -7.05 18.74 4.54
N LYS A 186 -5.93 19.20 3.97
CA LYS A 186 -5.84 19.62 2.55
C LYS A 186 -6.25 18.50 1.60
N LYS A 187 -5.77 17.27 1.83
CA LYS A 187 -6.13 16.09 1.01
C LYS A 187 -7.60 15.67 1.14
N GLN A 188 -8.29 16.09 2.20
CA GLN A 188 -9.73 15.86 2.36
C GLN A 188 -10.56 16.98 1.73
N GLN A 189 -9.98 18.17 1.53
CA GLN A 189 -10.64 19.35 0.97
C GLN A 189 -10.43 19.53 -0.53
N GLU A 190 -9.35 19.00 -1.11
CA GLU A 190 -9.27 18.91 -2.57
C GLU A 190 -10.41 18.01 -3.04
N PRO A 191 -11.43 18.54 -3.77
CA PRO A 191 -12.43 17.69 -4.37
C PRO A 191 -11.64 16.73 -5.27
N SER A 192 -11.82 15.43 -5.07
CA SER A 192 -11.39 14.46 -6.05
C SER A 192 -12.07 14.87 -7.34
N ALA A 193 -11.34 15.59 -8.20
CA ALA A 193 -11.76 15.92 -9.55
C ALA A 193 -11.89 14.56 -10.24
N SER A 194 -13.07 13.96 -10.07
CA SER A 194 -13.52 12.87 -10.89
C SER A 194 -13.52 13.50 -12.28
N PRO A 195 -12.69 13.02 -13.23
CA PRO A 195 -12.89 13.43 -14.60
C PRO A 195 -14.33 13.09 -14.91
N ASP A 196 -15.11 14.10 -15.26
CA ASP A 196 -16.48 13.97 -15.71
C ASP A 196 -16.54 12.81 -16.70
N ALA A 197 -17.04 11.67 -16.23
CA ALA A 197 -17.56 10.64 -17.10
C ALA A 197 -18.90 11.17 -17.60
N SER A 198 -18.86 12.23 -18.42
CA SER A 198 -19.93 12.58 -19.33
C SER A 198 -20.11 11.37 -20.24
N THR A 199 -21.01 10.49 -19.80
CA THR A 199 -21.57 9.44 -20.61
C THR A 199 -22.22 10.15 -21.80
N PRO A 200 -21.81 9.91 -23.06
CA PRO A 200 -22.64 10.31 -24.17
C PRO A 200 -23.94 9.53 -24.04
N SER A 201 -24.98 10.26 -23.65
CA SER A 201 -26.38 9.83 -23.62
C SER A 201 -26.67 9.09 -24.92
N ALA A 202 -27.00 7.81 -24.79
CA ALA A 202 -27.44 6.99 -25.90
C ALA A 202 -28.67 7.66 -26.54
N ALA A 203 -28.55 8.00 -27.83
CA ALA A 203 -29.66 8.44 -28.63
C ALA A 203 -30.80 7.40 -28.57
N PRO A 204 -32.07 7.82 -28.44
CA PRO A 204 -33.18 6.89 -28.49
C PRO A 204 -33.22 6.25 -29.88
N ALA A 205 -33.19 4.91 -29.90
CA ALA A 205 -33.43 4.10 -31.09
C ALA A 205 -34.75 4.54 -31.72
N GLY A 206 -34.65 5.14 -32.90
CA GLY A 206 -35.79 5.49 -33.72
C GLY A 206 -36.58 4.23 -34.07
N ASN A 207 -37.88 4.31 -33.82
CA ASN A 207 -38.95 3.49 -34.39
C ASN A 207 -38.61 3.01 -35.81
N ALA A 208 -38.41 1.71 -35.98
CA ALA A 208 -38.58 1.05 -37.26
C ALA A 208 -40.08 0.72 -37.43
N PRO A 209 -40.78 1.28 -38.43
CA PRO A 209 -42.15 0.88 -38.72
C PRO A 209 -42.21 -0.52 -39.32
N ALA A 210 -43.22 -1.26 -38.90
CA ALA A 210 -43.56 -2.61 -39.33
C ALA A 210 -43.62 -2.72 -40.86
N ALA A 211 -42.94 -3.73 -41.40
CA ALA A 211 -43.11 -4.15 -42.78
C ALA A 211 -44.51 -4.79 -42.95
N PRO A 212 -45.29 -4.41 -43.98
CA PRO A 212 -46.54 -5.07 -44.29
C PRO A 212 -46.27 -6.44 -44.93
N THR A 213 -46.87 -7.48 -44.36
CA THR A 213 -47.10 -8.77 -45.02
C THR A 213 -48.01 -8.57 -46.24
N PRO A 214 -47.59 -8.92 -47.47
CA PRO A 214 -48.53 -9.07 -48.56
C PRO A 214 -49.26 -10.41 -48.43
N ALA A 215 -50.59 -10.32 -48.33
CA ALA A 215 -51.52 -11.40 -48.60
C ALA A 215 -51.91 -11.36 -50.08
N GLY A 216 -52.12 -12.55 -50.65
CA GLY A 216 -52.75 -12.79 -51.94
C GLY A 216 -51.76 -13.08 -53.08
N ASP A 217 -52.09 -13.87 -54.08
CA ASP A 217 -53.17 -14.83 -54.32
C ASP A 217 -52.84 -15.42 -55.71
N ASP A 218 -53.07 -16.72 -55.88
CA ASP A 218 -53.62 -17.36 -57.08
C ASP A 218 -52.89 -17.45 -58.45
N SER A 219 -53.19 -18.58 -59.12
CA SER A 219 -53.00 -18.95 -60.53
C SER A 219 -51.59 -19.34 -61.01
N ALA A 220 -51.35 -20.34 -61.87
CA ALA A 220 -52.09 -21.45 -62.47
C ALA A 220 -51.08 -22.23 -63.36
N ASP A 221 -51.30 -23.54 -63.52
CA ASP A 221 -51.05 -24.42 -64.68
C ASP A 221 -49.66 -24.67 -65.35
N ASP A 222 -49.58 -25.92 -65.87
CA ASP A 222 -48.68 -26.59 -66.84
C ASP A 222 -47.19 -26.80 -66.44
N ASP A 223 -46.60 -28.01 -66.51
CA ASP A 223 -46.73 -29.19 -67.39
C ASP A 223 -46.46 -30.49 -66.58
#